data_AF-A0A0G1WTZ6-F1
#
_entry.id   AF-A0A0G1WTZ6-F1
#
_cell.length_a   1.000
_cell.length_b   1.000
_cell.length_c   1.000
_cell.angle_alpha   90.00
_cell.angle_beta   90.00
_cell.angle_gamma   90.00
#
_symmetry.space_group_name_H-M   'P 1'
#
loop_
_entity.id
_entity.type
_entity.pdbx_description
1 polymer ?
#
loop_
_entity_poly.entity_id
_entity_poly.type
_entity_poly.pdbx_seq_one_letter_code
_entity_poly.pdbx_strand_id
1 'polypeptide(L)'
;MWDNDSYLIYRHGLGKYLNYFDVRYWFWDGLQLTPAGYPDMGLLYLVELPVLALGVVALAQGKKRQLVPWIILWGLFGVLPASLTMNEQHGLRALLWWPAFGLILAAGYEYGWEKIKNRRWIAGIWAAGLVVNLGFGYHMYVNQSFRWLSEYWHYPYKDIATFACRMKDKYENVFVSEAFGEREQLTGAPQLYLAWYCGGRTDDYVGAIDRPGILVKRPYWPADKTGHKNSLFIAAPWDFGVDKLSEKEMVKKWYFLDGKLAFVVVETK
;
A
#
# COMPACT_ATOMS: atom_id res chain seq x y z
N MET A 1 -39.80 13.54 -9.40
CA MET A 1 -38.62 13.36 -8.53
C MET A 1 -37.79 12.29 -9.22
N TRP A 2 -36.95 12.70 -10.16
CA TRP A 2 -36.20 11.76 -10.99
C TRP A 2 -34.98 11.32 -10.19
N ASP A 3 -34.81 10.00 -10.10
CA ASP A 3 -33.84 9.34 -9.25
C ASP A 3 -32.42 9.64 -9.75
N ASN A 4 -31.75 10.58 -9.07
CA ASN A 4 -30.44 11.10 -9.43
C ASN A 4 -29.31 10.07 -9.19
N ASP A 5 -29.65 8.96 -8.54
CA ASP A 5 -28.74 7.89 -8.15
C ASP A 5 -28.16 7.15 -9.36
N SER A 6 -28.96 6.90 -10.40
CA SER A 6 -28.50 6.26 -11.64
C SER A 6 -27.43 7.08 -12.37
N TYR A 7 -27.61 8.41 -12.42
CA TYR A 7 -26.65 9.34 -12.99
C TYR A 7 -25.36 9.38 -12.14
N LEU A 8 -25.48 9.41 -10.82
CA LEU A 8 -24.33 9.40 -9.91
C LEU A 8 -23.50 8.12 -10.05
N ILE A 9 -24.14 6.96 -10.12
CA ILE A 9 -23.48 5.66 -10.33
C ILE A 9 -22.74 5.65 -11.67
N TYR A 10 -23.39 6.07 -12.75
CA TYR A 10 -22.77 6.11 -14.08
C TYR A 10 -21.57 7.07 -14.11
N ARG A 11 -21.74 8.29 -13.58
CA ARG A 11 -20.68 9.30 -13.51
C ARG A 11 -19.49 8.79 -12.70
N HIS A 12 -19.76 8.14 -11.57
CA HIS A 12 -18.72 7.61 -10.69
C HIS A 12 -17.97 6.43 -11.34
N GLY A 13 -18.69 5.46 -11.91
CA GLY A 13 -18.10 4.31 -12.60
C GLY A 13 -17.28 4.72 -13.83
N LEU A 14 -17.82 5.61 -14.67
CA LEU A 14 -17.11 6.12 -15.84
C LEU A 14 -15.87 6.92 -15.45
N GLY A 15 -15.98 7.78 -14.43
CA GLY A 15 -14.83 8.55 -13.91
C GLY A 15 -13.71 7.62 -13.44
N LYS A 16 -14.04 6.58 -12.66
CA LYS A 16 -13.05 5.59 -12.22
C LYS A 16 -12.39 4.84 -13.37
N TYR A 17 -13.18 4.42 -14.35
CA TYR A 17 -12.66 3.75 -15.54
C TYR A 17 -11.69 4.65 -16.31
N LEU A 18 -12.08 5.90 -16.57
CA LEU A 18 -11.26 6.85 -17.32
C LEU A 18 -9.99 7.26 -16.57
N ASN A 19 -10.01 7.30 -15.24
CA ASN A 19 -8.82 7.62 -14.45
C ASN A 19 -7.65 6.67 -14.77
N TYR A 20 -7.91 5.38 -15.04
CA TYR A 20 -6.83 4.45 -15.40
C TYR A 20 -6.05 4.90 -16.63
N PHE A 21 -6.70 5.59 -17.58
CA PHE A 21 -6.09 6.12 -18.79
C PHE A 21 -5.35 7.46 -18.58
N ASP A 22 -5.18 7.93 -17.35
CA ASP A 22 -4.30 9.06 -17.05
C ASP A 22 -2.84 8.68 -17.32
N VAL A 23 -2.17 9.44 -18.19
CA VAL A 23 -0.76 9.24 -18.53
C VAL A 23 0.15 9.40 -17.30
N ARG A 24 -0.27 10.20 -16.32
CA ARG A 24 0.44 10.33 -15.03
C ARG A 24 0.46 9.01 -14.28
N TYR A 25 -0.66 8.29 -14.26
CA TYR A 25 -0.74 6.96 -13.66
C TYR A 25 0.17 5.95 -14.37
N TRP A 26 0.36 6.08 -15.69
CA TRP A 26 1.21 5.16 -16.45
C TRP A 26 2.69 5.33 -16.17
N PHE A 27 3.18 6.54 -15.92
CA PHE A 27 4.63 6.80 -15.87
C PHE A 27 5.12 7.43 -14.56
N TRP A 28 4.24 8.00 -13.72
CA TRP A 28 4.63 8.75 -12.52
C TRP A 28 3.94 8.34 -11.21
N ASP A 29 2.72 7.83 -11.21
CA ASP A 29 1.91 7.66 -9.97
C ASP A 29 1.11 6.35 -9.94
N GLY A 30 1.71 5.27 -10.44
CA GLY A 30 1.02 4.00 -10.70
C GLY A 30 1.24 2.91 -9.67
N LEU A 31 2.40 2.91 -9.00
CA LEU A 31 2.81 1.84 -8.08
C LEU A 31 2.48 2.12 -6.61
N GLN A 32 2.13 3.36 -6.26
CA GLN A 32 1.81 3.81 -4.90
C GLN A 32 2.88 3.43 -3.88
N LEU A 33 4.15 3.56 -4.28
CA LEU A 33 5.30 3.20 -3.45
C LEU A 33 5.72 4.32 -2.50
N THR A 34 5.11 5.50 -2.64
CA THR A 34 5.27 6.66 -1.77
C THR A 34 3.90 7.23 -1.36
N PRO A 35 3.81 8.03 -0.29
CA PRO A 35 2.57 8.70 0.09
C PRO A 35 2.08 9.65 -1.01
N ALA A 36 0.77 9.93 -1.02
CA ALA A 36 0.17 10.86 -1.98
C ALA A 36 0.89 12.22 -1.99
N GLY A 37 1.16 12.73 -3.19
CA GLY A 37 1.85 14.01 -3.40
C GLY A 37 3.38 13.94 -3.40
N TYR A 38 3.98 12.78 -3.13
CA TYR A 38 5.41 12.54 -3.34
C TYR A 38 5.68 11.97 -4.73
N PRO A 39 6.89 12.18 -5.30
CA PRO A 39 7.26 11.54 -6.55
C PRO A 39 7.27 10.02 -6.41
N ASP A 40 6.54 9.35 -7.29
CA ASP A 40 6.40 7.90 -7.33
C ASP A 40 6.85 7.35 -8.71
N MET A 41 6.61 6.07 -8.96
CA MET A 41 6.75 5.44 -10.27
C MET A 41 5.40 5.07 -10.85
N GLY A 42 5.30 5.23 -12.16
CA GLY A 42 4.20 4.68 -12.95
C GLY A 42 4.28 3.17 -13.13
N LEU A 43 3.26 2.66 -13.80
CA LEU A 43 3.20 1.26 -14.24
C LEU A 43 4.26 0.91 -15.29
N LEU A 44 4.64 1.87 -16.12
CA LEU A 44 5.64 1.78 -17.19
C LEU A 44 6.84 2.65 -16.85
N TYR A 45 8.01 2.27 -17.36
CA TYR A 45 9.20 3.09 -17.20
C TYR A 45 9.16 4.30 -18.14
N LEU A 46 9.68 5.44 -17.69
CA LEU A 46 9.68 6.66 -18.51
C LEU A 46 10.46 6.48 -19.83
N VAL A 47 11.49 5.63 -19.82
CA VAL A 47 12.27 5.29 -21.02
C VAL A 47 11.46 4.52 -22.08
N GLU A 48 10.33 3.91 -21.70
CA GLU A 48 9.44 3.21 -22.61
C GLU A 48 8.47 4.14 -23.33
N LEU A 49 8.26 5.37 -22.83
CA LEU A 49 7.39 6.37 -23.45
C LEU A 49 7.66 6.60 -24.95
N PRO A 50 8.91 6.84 -25.41
CA PRO A 50 9.17 6.99 -26.85
C PRO A 50 8.88 5.70 -27.64
N VAL A 51 9.13 4.53 -27.05
CA VAL A 51 8.85 3.23 -27.69
C VAL A 51 7.34 3.01 -27.81
N LEU A 52 6.58 3.37 -26.77
CA LEU A 52 5.13 3.32 -26.75
C LEU A 52 4.54 4.22 -27.85
N ALA A 53 5.05 5.45 -27.98
CA ALA A 53 4.65 6.38 -29.04
C ALA A 53 4.93 5.82 -30.45
N LEU A 54 6.11 5.22 -30.66
CA LEU A 54 6.43 4.54 -31.93
C LEU A 54 5.47 3.37 -32.20
N GLY A 55 5.06 2.64 -31.16
CA GLY A 55 4.09 1.55 -31.27
C GLY A 55 2.72 2.01 -31.74
N VAL A 56 2.23 3.10 -31.17
CA VAL A 56 0.96 3.73 -31.61
C VAL A 56 1.07 4.20 -33.06
N VAL A 57 2.17 4.85 -33.44
CA VAL A 57 2.41 5.29 -34.83
C VAL A 57 2.46 4.11 -35.80
N ALA A 58 3.12 3.01 -35.42
CA ALA A 58 3.20 1.80 -36.24
C ALA A 58 1.81 1.20 -36.51
N LEU A 59 0.99 1.08 -35.46
CA LEU A 59 -0.38 0.57 -35.55
C LEU A 59 -1.28 1.50 -36.38
N ALA A 60 -1.13 2.83 -36.21
CA ALA A 60 -1.88 3.83 -36.99
C ALA A 60 -1.51 3.81 -38.48
N GLN A 61 -0.27 3.47 -38.83
CA GLN A 61 0.17 3.24 -40.22
C GLN A 61 -0.28 1.89 -40.79
N GLY A 62 -1.10 1.13 -40.05
CA GLY A 62 -1.63 -0.17 -40.48
C GLY A 62 -0.63 -1.32 -40.32
N LYS A 63 0.56 -1.09 -39.76
CA LYS A 63 1.48 -2.20 -39.46
C LYS A 63 0.92 -3.00 -38.29
N LYS A 64 1.06 -4.33 -38.38
CA LYS A 64 0.60 -5.27 -37.33
C LYS A 64 -0.87 -5.07 -36.95
N ARG A 65 -1.73 -4.67 -37.90
CA ARG A 65 -3.17 -4.45 -37.70
C ARG A 65 -3.90 -5.63 -37.03
N GLN A 66 -3.38 -6.85 -37.22
CA GLN A 66 -3.86 -8.07 -36.54
C GLN A 66 -3.77 -8.02 -35.00
N LEU A 67 -2.92 -7.16 -34.44
CA LEU A 67 -2.78 -6.97 -32.99
C LEU A 67 -3.84 -6.02 -32.42
N VAL A 68 -4.43 -5.15 -33.25
CA VAL A 68 -5.36 -4.10 -32.81
C VAL A 68 -6.57 -4.65 -32.05
N PRO A 69 -7.24 -5.75 -32.47
CA PRO A 69 -8.34 -6.32 -31.70
C PRO A 69 -7.93 -6.76 -30.31
N TRP A 70 -6.73 -7.35 -30.16
CA TRP A 70 -6.20 -7.80 -28.87
C TRP A 70 -5.80 -6.63 -27.97
N ILE A 71 -5.22 -5.59 -28.56
CA ILE A 71 -4.90 -4.34 -27.85
C ILE A 71 -6.18 -3.67 -27.37
N ILE A 72 -7.26 -3.65 -28.16
CA ILE A 72 -8.55 -3.10 -27.74
C ILE A 72 -9.17 -3.97 -26.64
N LEU A 73 -9.13 -5.30 -26.80
CA LEU A 73 -9.66 -6.23 -25.81
C LEU A 73 -8.99 -6.05 -24.46
N TRP A 74 -7.67 -6.18 -24.38
CA TRP A 74 -6.95 -6.02 -23.12
C TRP A 74 -6.87 -4.56 -22.68
N GLY A 75 -6.76 -3.62 -23.63
CA GLY A 75 -6.62 -2.19 -23.39
C GLY A 75 -7.85 -1.53 -22.80
N LEU A 76 -9.05 -1.94 -23.22
CA LEU A 76 -10.30 -1.39 -22.70
C LEU A 76 -10.90 -2.30 -21.64
N PHE A 77 -11.00 -3.60 -21.89
CA PHE A 77 -11.66 -4.51 -20.97
C PHE A 77 -10.76 -4.98 -19.82
N GLY A 78 -9.43 -4.86 -19.94
CA GLY A 78 -8.50 -5.27 -18.88
C GLY A 78 -8.61 -4.43 -17.61
N VAL A 79 -9.05 -3.18 -17.73
CA VAL A 79 -9.27 -2.25 -16.60
C VAL A 79 -10.67 -2.43 -15.98
N LEU A 80 -11.60 -3.03 -16.72
CA LEU A 80 -13.00 -3.13 -16.31
C LEU A 80 -13.17 -3.73 -14.90
N PRO A 81 -12.53 -4.87 -14.55
CA PRO A 81 -12.64 -5.44 -13.20
C PRO A 81 -12.14 -4.48 -12.11
N ALA A 82 -11.06 -3.75 -12.40
CA ALA A 82 -10.45 -2.83 -11.45
C ALA A 82 -11.32 -1.57 -11.24
N SER A 83 -11.95 -1.06 -12.31
CA SER A 83 -12.84 0.11 -12.27
C SER A 83 -14.15 -0.11 -11.51
N LEU A 84 -14.60 -1.36 -11.39
CA LEU A 84 -15.81 -1.71 -10.64
C LEU A 84 -15.60 -1.71 -9.13
N THR A 85 -14.35 -1.59 -8.66
CA THR A 85 -14.04 -1.57 -7.23
C THR A 85 -14.22 -0.17 -6.63
N MET A 86 -14.59 -0.13 -5.35
CA MET A 86 -14.84 1.13 -4.63
C MET A 86 -13.57 1.82 -4.16
N ASN A 87 -12.41 1.18 -4.28
CA ASN A 87 -11.12 1.75 -3.91
C ASN A 87 -10.57 2.66 -5.02
N GLU A 88 -9.46 3.33 -4.73
CA GLU A 88 -8.67 4.05 -5.71
C GLU A 88 -8.02 3.12 -6.75
N GLN A 89 -7.36 3.74 -7.73
CA GLN A 89 -6.64 3.03 -8.78
C GLN A 89 -5.59 2.12 -8.15
N HIS A 90 -5.47 0.90 -8.66
CA HIS A 90 -4.54 -0.08 -8.10
C HIS A 90 -3.92 -0.93 -9.19
N GLY A 91 -2.59 -0.83 -9.36
CA GLY A 91 -1.86 -1.49 -10.44
C GLY A 91 -2.11 -3.00 -10.50
N LEU A 92 -2.09 -3.68 -9.35
CA LEU A 92 -2.33 -5.13 -9.27
C LEU A 92 -3.73 -5.56 -9.76
N ARG A 93 -4.76 -4.72 -9.63
CA ARG A 93 -6.12 -5.06 -10.10
C ARG A 93 -6.27 -4.87 -11.61
N ALA A 94 -5.41 -4.05 -12.20
CA ALA A 94 -5.34 -3.80 -13.64
C ALA A 94 -4.27 -4.65 -14.35
N LEU A 95 -3.81 -5.77 -13.76
CA LEU A 95 -2.82 -6.67 -14.39
C LEU A 95 -3.26 -7.18 -15.77
N LEU A 96 -4.56 -7.37 -15.97
CA LEU A 96 -5.12 -7.79 -17.25
C LEU A 96 -4.95 -6.74 -18.37
N TRP A 97 -4.57 -5.52 -18.00
CA TRP A 97 -4.25 -4.44 -18.91
C TRP A 97 -2.85 -4.56 -19.53
N TRP A 98 -1.94 -5.23 -18.81
CA TRP A 98 -0.52 -5.33 -19.15
C TRP A 98 -0.24 -5.87 -20.56
N PRO A 99 -0.94 -6.91 -21.06
CA PRO A 99 -0.71 -7.41 -22.41
C PRO A 99 -0.89 -6.36 -23.51
N ALA A 100 -1.81 -5.39 -23.32
CA ALA A 100 -2.01 -4.31 -24.29
C ALA A 100 -0.75 -3.44 -24.43
N PHE A 101 -0.15 -3.04 -23.29
CA PHE A 101 1.10 -2.28 -23.29
C PHE A 101 2.24 -3.08 -23.93
N GLY A 102 2.37 -4.37 -23.59
CA GLY A 102 3.39 -5.24 -24.17
C GLY A 102 3.30 -5.34 -25.70
N LEU A 103 2.09 -5.50 -26.25
CA LEU A 103 1.88 -5.54 -27.70
C LEU A 103 2.23 -4.21 -28.39
N ILE A 104 1.85 -3.07 -27.79
CA ILE A 104 2.16 -1.74 -28.33
C ILE A 104 3.68 -1.51 -28.30
N LEU A 105 4.34 -1.80 -27.18
CA LEU A 105 5.79 -1.65 -27.03
C LEU A 105 6.56 -2.54 -28.01
N ALA A 106 6.14 -3.79 -28.19
CA ALA A 106 6.75 -4.70 -29.16
C ALA A 106 6.65 -4.16 -30.60
N ALA A 107 5.46 -3.68 -31.00
CA ALA A 107 5.27 -3.05 -32.31
C ALA A 107 6.13 -1.78 -32.48
N GLY A 108 6.28 -0.99 -31.42
CA GLY A 108 7.11 0.22 -31.42
C GLY A 108 8.59 -0.07 -31.55
N TYR A 109 9.08 -1.10 -30.85
CA TYR A 109 10.47 -1.54 -30.96
C TYR A 109 10.79 -2.05 -32.36
N GLU A 110 9.94 -2.92 -32.93
CA GLU A 110 10.11 -3.43 -34.29
C GLU A 110 10.09 -2.29 -35.33
N TYR A 111 9.14 -1.35 -35.19
CA TYR A 111 9.05 -0.20 -36.08
C TYR A 111 10.28 0.71 -36.01
N GLY A 112 10.75 1.02 -34.80
CA GLY A 112 11.97 1.79 -34.58
C GLY A 112 13.20 1.09 -35.16
N TRP A 113 13.28 -0.23 -35.01
CA TRP A 113 14.41 -1.02 -35.51
C TRP A 113 14.56 -0.98 -37.03
N GLU A 114 13.45 -0.97 -37.77
CA GLU A 114 13.43 -0.87 -39.23
C GLU A 114 13.80 0.53 -39.74
N LYS A 115 13.35 1.58 -39.05
CA LYS A 115 13.43 2.96 -39.55
C LYS A 115 14.67 3.72 -39.08
N ILE A 116 15.28 3.34 -37.96
CA ILE A 116 16.38 4.09 -37.36
C ILE A 116 17.72 3.56 -37.90
N LYS A 117 18.46 4.41 -38.60
CA LYS A 117 19.80 4.11 -39.15
C LYS A 117 20.82 3.70 -38.07
N ASN A 118 20.81 4.37 -36.92
CA ASN A 118 21.74 4.14 -35.79
C ASN A 118 21.17 3.23 -34.70
N ARG A 119 20.34 2.23 -35.07
CA ARG A 119 19.59 1.37 -34.13
C ARG A 119 20.39 0.77 -32.98
N ARG A 120 21.65 0.37 -33.18
CA ARG A 120 22.49 -0.21 -32.11
C ARG A 120 22.83 0.81 -31.01
N TRP A 121 23.15 2.04 -31.40
CA TRP A 121 23.42 3.13 -30.47
C TRP A 121 22.17 3.52 -29.70
N ILE A 122 21.03 3.66 -30.39
CA ILE A 122 19.76 3.99 -29.74
C ILE A 122 19.30 2.87 -28.81
N ALA A 123 19.44 1.61 -29.20
CA ALA A 123 19.15 0.47 -28.32
C ALA A 123 20.07 0.48 -27.09
N GLY A 124 21.34 0.84 -27.24
CA GLY A 124 22.27 1.02 -26.11
C GLY A 124 21.84 2.13 -25.16
N ILE A 125 21.43 3.29 -25.68
CA ILE A 125 20.90 4.41 -24.88
C ILE A 125 19.62 4.00 -24.15
N TRP A 126 18.70 3.33 -24.85
CA TRP A 126 17.45 2.83 -24.27
C TRP A 126 17.72 1.80 -23.17
N ALA A 127 18.61 0.83 -23.41
CA ALA A 127 19.01 -0.16 -22.41
C ALA A 127 19.68 0.50 -21.19
N ALA A 128 20.54 1.49 -21.39
CA ALA A 128 21.12 2.26 -20.30
C ALA A 128 20.04 3.02 -19.50
N GLY A 129 19.08 3.65 -20.19
CA GLY A 129 17.95 4.32 -19.56
C GLY A 129 17.04 3.35 -18.78
N LEU A 130 16.85 2.12 -19.27
CA LEU A 130 16.16 1.07 -18.53
C LEU A 130 16.91 0.68 -17.27
N VAL A 131 18.23 0.49 -17.33
CA VAL A 131 19.03 0.17 -16.14
C VAL A 131 18.93 1.28 -15.10
N VAL A 132 18.96 2.55 -15.52
CA VAL A 132 18.75 3.70 -14.62
C VAL A 132 17.36 3.68 -14.00
N ASN A 133 16.31 3.44 -14.80
CA ASN A 133 14.93 3.34 -14.28
C ASN A 133 14.75 2.17 -13.32
N LEU A 134 15.34 1.01 -13.61
CA LEU A 134 15.33 -0.15 -12.72
C LEU A 134 16.07 0.13 -11.41
N GLY A 135 17.21 0.84 -11.47
CA GLY A 135 17.94 1.29 -10.29
C GLY A 135 17.13 2.26 -9.44
N PHE A 136 16.44 3.21 -10.08
CA PHE A 136 15.50 4.11 -9.42
C PHE A 136 14.33 3.32 -8.77
N GLY A 137 13.73 2.39 -9.53
CA GLY A 137 12.78 1.37 -9.11
C GLY A 137 13.15 0.70 -7.80
N TYR A 138 14.31 0.05 -7.84
CA TYR A 138 14.86 -0.69 -6.74
C TYR A 138 15.12 0.20 -5.52
N HIS A 139 15.76 1.36 -5.72
CA HIS A 139 16.04 2.31 -4.65
C HIS A 139 14.75 2.78 -3.95
N MET A 140 13.73 3.12 -4.73
CA MET A 140 12.45 3.60 -4.21
C MET A 140 11.74 2.49 -3.42
N TYR A 141 11.66 1.29 -3.99
CA TYR A 141 11.02 0.14 -3.35
C TYR A 141 11.72 -0.27 -2.04
N VAL A 142 13.05 -0.41 -2.05
CA VAL A 142 13.80 -0.95 -0.90
C VAL A 142 14.04 0.10 0.18
N ASN A 143 14.34 1.35 -0.19
CA ASN A 143 14.74 2.35 0.79
C ASN A 143 13.60 3.28 1.20
N GLN A 144 12.75 3.68 0.25
CA GLN A 144 11.74 4.71 0.49
C GLN A 144 10.41 4.11 0.93
N SER A 145 9.90 3.09 0.24
CA SER A 145 8.60 2.49 0.55
C SER A 145 8.55 1.91 1.95
N PHE A 146 9.58 1.15 2.37
CA PHE A 146 9.69 0.63 3.74
C PHE A 146 9.61 1.75 4.77
N ARG A 147 10.29 2.88 4.52
CA ARG A 147 10.30 4.01 5.45
C ARG A 147 8.94 4.68 5.53
N TRP A 148 8.41 5.11 4.39
CA TRP A 148 7.21 5.94 4.32
C TRP A 148 5.90 5.19 4.53
N LEU A 149 5.86 3.89 4.21
CA LEU A 149 4.69 3.03 4.31
C LEU A 149 4.77 2.06 5.48
N SER A 150 5.76 2.20 6.37
CA SER A 150 5.92 1.33 7.56
C SER A 150 4.66 1.29 8.44
N GLU A 151 3.91 2.38 8.46
CA GLU A 151 2.56 2.48 9.05
C GLU A 151 1.60 1.48 8.40
N TYR A 152 1.38 1.58 7.09
CA TYR A 152 0.51 0.66 6.33
C TYR A 152 0.99 -0.80 6.33
N TRP A 153 2.27 -1.05 6.60
CA TRP A 153 2.86 -2.40 6.65
C TRP A 153 2.86 -3.01 8.05
N HIS A 154 2.20 -2.39 9.02
CA HIS A 154 2.07 -2.95 10.36
C HIS A 154 3.44 -3.21 11.03
N TYR A 155 4.46 -2.42 10.67
CA TYR A 155 5.85 -2.70 10.99
C TYR A 155 6.12 -3.01 12.48
N PRO A 156 5.55 -2.26 13.46
CA PRO A 156 5.82 -2.49 14.88
C PRO A 156 5.15 -3.73 15.48
N TYR A 157 4.14 -4.32 14.81
CA TYR A 157 3.30 -5.36 15.42
C TYR A 157 4.06 -6.64 15.76
N LYS A 158 5.10 -6.98 15.00
CA LYS A 158 6.00 -8.10 15.33
C LYS A 158 6.64 -7.92 16.71
N ASP A 159 7.21 -6.75 16.96
CA ASP A 159 7.92 -6.46 18.21
C ASP A 159 6.95 -6.31 19.37
N ILE A 160 5.77 -5.74 19.11
CA ILE A 160 4.67 -5.64 20.08
C ILE A 160 4.19 -7.02 20.50
N ALA A 161 3.90 -7.91 19.55
CA ALA A 161 3.46 -9.26 19.85
C ALA A 161 4.52 -10.01 20.65
N THR A 162 5.78 -10.00 20.19
CA THR A 162 6.90 -10.66 20.89
C THR A 162 7.13 -10.09 22.30
N PHE A 163 6.89 -8.79 22.50
CA PHE A 163 6.94 -8.17 23.82
C PHE A 163 5.77 -8.57 24.71
N ALA A 164 4.54 -8.56 24.18
CA ALA A 164 3.35 -8.98 24.88
C ALA A 164 3.48 -10.44 25.38
N CYS A 165 3.98 -11.36 24.54
CA CYS A 165 4.21 -12.75 24.95
C CYS A 165 5.17 -12.85 26.16
N ARG A 166 6.24 -12.03 26.18
CA ARG A 166 7.22 -12.03 27.28
C ARG A 166 6.71 -11.42 28.58
N MET A 167 5.70 -10.56 28.49
CA MET A 167 5.13 -9.85 29.65
C MET A 167 3.90 -10.57 30.20
N LYS A 168 3.40 -11.59 29.51
CA LYS A 168 2.20 -12.36 29.88
C LYS A 168 2.23 -12.86 31.34
N ASP A 169 3.37 -13.33 31.82
CA ASP A 169 3.48 -13.89 33.18
C ASP A 169 3.73 -12.84 34.28
N LYS A 170 3.98 -11.58 33.90
CA LYS A 170 4.29 -10.49 34.84
C LYS A 170 3.07 -9.64 35.19
N TYR A 171 2.07 -9.61 34.33
CA TYR A 171 0.87 -8.79 34.46
C TYR A 171 -0.36 -9.69 34.42
N GLU A 172 -1.43 -9.28 35.08
CA GLU A 172 -2.69 -10.00 35.03
C GLU A 172 -3.31 -9.93 33.64
N ASN A 173 -3.24 -8.75 33.02
CA ASN A 173 -3.72 -8.51 31.67
C ASN A 173 -2.70 -7.73 30.83
N VAL A 174 -2.55 -8.13 29.56
CA VAL A 174 -1.80 -7.38 28.55
C VAL A 174 -2.74 -7.03 27.40
N PHE A 175 -3.14 -5.77 27.34
CA PHE A 175 -4.02 -5.26 26.29
C PHE A 175 -3.22 -4.72 25.12
N VAL A 176 -3.52 -5.20 23.91
CA VAL A 176 -2.92 -4.70 22.67
C VAL A 176 -4.01 -4.04 21.84
N SER A 177 -3.84 -2.76 21.52
CA SER A 177 -4.78 -2.03 20.68
C SER A 177 -4.68 -2.49 19.23
N GLU A 178 -5.84 -2.61 18.60
CA GLU A 178 -5.98 -2.75 17.15
C GLU A 178 -5.82 -1.41 16.43
N ALA A 179 -6.04 -0.29 17.12
CA ALA A 179 -5.96 1.05 16.54
C ALA A 179 -4.54 1.63 16.65
N PHE A 180 -4.04 2.15 15.53
CA PHE A 180 -2.70 2.74 15.40
C PHE A 180 -2.64 3.68 14.18
N GLY A 181 -1.46 4.21 13.88
CA GLY A 181 -1.23 5.16 12.79
C GLY A 181 -1.21 6.64 13.17
N GLU A 182 -0.15 7.34 12.80
CA GLU A 182 0.04 8.76 13.12
C GLU A 182 -0.64 9.70 12.11
N ARG A 183 -0.69 9.32 10.84
CA ARG A 183 -1.32 10.15 9.79
C ARG A 183 -2.82 9.88 9.70
N GLU A 184 -3.17 8.61 9.79
CA GLU A 184 -4.53 8.10 9.67
C GLU A 184 -4.78 7.10 10.79
N GLN A 185 -5.99 7.09 11.34
CA GLN A 185 -6.38 6.06 12.30
C GLN A 185 -6.62 4.76 11.52
N LEU A 186 -5.63 3.87 11.57
CA LEU A 186 -5.68 2.55 10.98
C LEU A 186 -6.09 1.53 12.03
N THR A 187 -6.81 0.51 11.58
CA THR A 187 -7.13 -0.67 12.38
C THR A 187 -6.35 -1.87 11.85
N GLY A 188 -5.52 -2.44 12.70
CA GLY A 188 -4.72 -3.62 12.42
C GLY A 188 -5.40 -4.89 12.94
N ALA A 189 -4.71 -6.01 12.77
CA ALA A 189 -5.15 -7.30 13.30
C ALA A 189 -4.07 -7.89 14.23
N PRO A 190 -3.80 -7.27 15.40
CA PRO A 190 -2.79 -7.73 16.36
C PRO A 190 -2.95 -9.21 16.75
N GLN A 191 -4.18 -9.72 16.80
CA GLN A 191 -4.50 -11.12 17.08
C GLN A 191 -3.79 -12.10 16.14
N LEU A 192 -3.54 -11.72 14.88
CA LEU A 192 -2.79 -12.56 13.94
C LEU A 192 -1.32 -12.66 14.34
N TYR A 193 -0.72 -11.53 14.73
CA TYR A 193 0.65 -11.49 15.20
C TYR A 193 0.80 -12.22 16.54
N LEU A 194 -0.15 -12.05 17.44
CA LEU A 194 -0.17 -12.75 18.73
C LEU A 194 -0.30 -14.26 18.55
N ALA A 195 -1.21 -14.74 17.71
CA ALA A 195 -1.32 -16.17 17.40
C ALA A 195 -0.03 -16.72 16.77
N TRP A 196 0.61 -15.95 15.89
CA TRP A 196 1.86 -16.36 15.25
C TRP A 196 3.05 -16.43 16.23
N TYR A 197 3.23 -15.42 17.08
CA TYR A 197 4.42 -15.29 17.94
C TYR A 197 4.24 -15.87 19.36
N CYS A 198 3.03 -15.79 19.93
CA CYS A 198 2.71 -16.34 21.25
C CYS A 198 2.11 -17.75 21.17
N GLY A 199 1.71 -18.21 19.97
CA GLY A 199 1.00 -19.49 19.75
C GLY A 199 -0.51 -19.37 19.98
N GLY A 200 -1.23 -20.49 19.84
CA GLY A 200 -2.69 -20.52 20.00
C GLY A 200 -3.46 -20.07 18.75
N ARG A 201 -4.75 -19.81 18.90
CA ARG A 201 -5.66 -19.35 17.83
C ARG A 201 -5.94 -17.86 17.98
N THR A 202 -6.36 -17.21 16.89
CA THR A 202 -6.75 -15.79 16.89
C THR A 202 -7.86 -15.50 17.90
N ASP A 203 -8.81 -16.42 18.04
CA ASP A 203 -9.96 -16.29 18.94
C ASP A 203 -9.56 -16.32 20.42
N ASP A 204 -8.36 -16.82 20.74
CA ASP A 204 -7.86 -16.85 22.11
C ASP A 204 -7.46 -15.43 22.58
N TYR A 205 -7.27 -14.51 21.64
CA TYR A 205 -6.88 -13.11 21.88
C TYR A 205 -8.03 -12.11 21.68
N VAL A 206 -9.17 -12.57 21.16
CA VAL A 206 -10.33 -11.74 20.82
C VAL A 206 -11.54 -12.27 21.58
N GLY A 207 -12.08 -11.48 22.53
CA GLY A 207 -13.20 -11.95 23.34
C GLY A 207 -13.41 -11.15 24.61
N ALA A 208 -14.21 -11.71 25.52
CA ALA A 208 -14.56 -11.07 26.78
C ALA A 208 -13.32 -10.86 27.68
N ILE A 209 -13.32 -9.73 28.40
CA ILE A 209 -12.23 -9.27 29.30
C ILE A 209 -12.20 -10.08 30.61
N ASP A 210 -13.02 -11.13 30.71
CA ASP A 210 -13.20 -11.95 31.91
C ASP A 210 -12.11 -13.01 32.10
N ARG A 211 -11.14 -13.09 31.18
CA ARG A 211 -10.00 -14.01 31.28
C ARG A 211 -8.68 -13.25 31.39
N PRO A 212 -7.86 -13.50 32.44
CA PRO A 212 -6.52 -12.94 32.53
C PRO A 212 -5.64 -13.46 31.40
N GLY A 213 -4.85 -12.58 30.80
CA GLY A 213 -3.97 -12.91 29.69
C GLY A 213 -3.76 -11.77 28.69
N ILE A 214 -3.41 -12.13 27.45
CA ILE A 214 -3.22 -11.16 26.37
C ILE A 214 -4.54 -10.99 25.62
N LEU A 215 -5.02 -9.77 25.49
CA LEU A 215 -6.29 -9.45 24.86
C LEU A 215 -6.13 -8.30 23.86
N VAL A 216 -6.82 -8.40 22.72
CA VAL A 216 -6.93 -7.29 21.78
C VAL A 216 -8.04 -6.36 22.25
N LYS A 217 -7.66 -5.15 22.65
CA LYS A 217 -8.58 -4.13 23.13
C LYS A 217 -7.98 -2.75 22.94
N ARG A 218 -8.74 -1.84 22.34
CA ARG A 218 -8.40 -0.41 22.33
C ARG A 218 -8.65 0.19 23.72
N PRO A 219 -7.67 0.90 24.32
CA PRO A 219 -7.85 1.46 25.65
C PRO A 219 -8.86 2.61 25.64
N TYR A 220 -9.67 2.67 26.70
CA TYR A 220 -10.45 3.84 27.06
C TYR A 220 -9.85 4.43 28.35
N TRP A 221 -8.78 5.22 28.19
CA TRP A 221 -7.87 5.58 29.27
C TRP A 221 -8.54 6.19 30.53
N PRO A 222 -9.58 7.05 30.44
CA PRO A 222 -10.25 7.57 31.63
C PRO A 222 -10.84 6.50 32.55
N ALA A 223 -11.34 5.38 32.01
CA ALA A 223 -11.90 4.29 32.81
C ALA A 223 -10.87 3.18 33.06
N ASP A 224 -10.06 2.85 32.06
CA ASP A 224 -9.13 1.72 32.12
C ASP A 224 -7.97 1.97 33.10
N LYS A 225 -7.60 3.24 33.35
CA LYS A 225 -6.57 3.60 34.33
C LYS A 225 -6.92 3.16 35.75
N THR A 226 -8.20 3.11 36.11
CA THR A 226 -8.67 2.73 37.46
C THR A 226 -9.38 1.38 37.50
N GLY A 227 -9.92 0.92 36.36
CA GLY A 227 -10.68 -0.32 36.25
C GLY A 227 -9.85 -1.60 36.19
N HIS A 228 -8.61 -1.53 35.72
CA HIS A 228 -7.73 -2.70 35.59
C HIS A 228 -6.47 -2.51 36.43
N LYS A 229 -6.31 -3.27 37.51
CA LYS A 229 -5.08 -3.28 38.31
C LYS A 229 -4.03 -4.20 37.67
N ASN A 230 -2.75 -3.94 37.94
CA ASN A 230 -1.62 -4.76 37.45
C ASN A 230 -1.73 -5.16 35.97
N SER A 231 -2.08 -4.20 35.10
CA SER A 231 -2.34 -4.45 33.69
C SER A 231 -1.43 -3.60 32.80
N LEU A 232 -1.11 -4.13 31.63
CA LEU A 232 -0.21 -3.49 30.66
C LEU A 232 -1.00 -3.11 29.40
N PHE A 233 -0.97 -1.84 29.01
CA PHE A 233 -1.63 -1.36 27.80
C PHE A 233 -0.59 -1.01 26.74
N ILE A 234 -0.72 -1.62 25.56
CA ILE A 234 0.08 -1.33 24.38
C ILE A 234 -0.85 -0.74 23.33
N ALA A 235 -0.78 0.58 23.14
CA ALA A 235 -1.65 1.27 22.20
C ALA A 235 -0.96 2.48 21.58
N ALA A 236 -1.68 3.09 20.64
CA ALA A 236 -1.27 4.34 20.06
C ALA A 236 -1.16 5.47 21.09
N PRO A 237 -0.24 6.43 20.89
CA PRO A 237 -0.06 7.56 21.81
C PRO A 237 -1.35 8.37 22.06
N TRP A 238 -2.17 8.62 21.03
CA TRP A 238 -3.38 9.43 21.16
C TRP A 238 -4.47 8.78 22.00
N ASP A 239 -4.51 7.45 22.12
CA ASP A 239 -5.51 6.77 22.96
C ASP A 239 -5.31 7.07 24.46
N PHE A 240 -4.13 7.54 24.84
CA PHE A 240 -3.81 7.94 26.21
C PHE A 240 -3.85 9.46 26.43
N GLY A 241 -3.99 10.26 25.36
CA GLY A 241 -3.89 11.71 25.39
C GLY A 241 -2.44 12.17 25.65
N VAL A 242 -1.61 12.16 24.60
CA VAL A 242 -0.15 12.40 24.62
C VAL A 242 0.28 13.61 25.46
N ASP A 243 -0.51 14.69 25.46
CA ASP A 243 -0.21 15.91 26.24
C ASP A 243 -0.35 15.74 27.76
N LYS A 244 -0.89 14.60 28.21
CA LYS A 244 -1.22 14.31 29.62
C LYS A 244 -0.40 13.16 30.21
N LEU A 245 0.35 12.42 29.40
CA LEU A 245 1.24 11.36 29.88
C LEU A 245 2.64 11.90 30.13
N SER A 246 3.15 11.73 31.34
CA SER A 246 4.54 12.04 31.64
C SER A 246 5.48 10.96 31.06
N GLU A 247 6.71 11.32 30.68
CA GLU A 247 7.69 10.33 30.19
C GLU A 247 7.97 9.19 31.18
N LYS A 248 7.74 9.42 32.47
CA LYS A 248 7.90 8.44 33.54
C LYS A 248 6.79 7.38 33.57
N GLU A 249 5.63 7.66 32.96
CA GLU A 249 4.51 6.71 32.88
C GLU A 249 4.63 5.78 31.65
N MET A 250 5.52 6.10 30.71
CA MET A 250 5.75 5.29 29.51
C MET A 250 6.88 4.28 29.73
N VAL A 251 6.53 2.99 29.79
CA VAL A 251 7.49 1.89 30.01
C VAL A 251 8.35 1.63 28.77
N LYS A 252 7.74 1.73 27.58
CA LYS A 252 8.41 1.47 26.30
C LYS A 252 7.73 2.19 25.16
N LYS A 253 8.51 2.53 24.13
CA LYS A 253 8.07 3.21 22.91
C LYS A 253 8.49 2.38 21.69
N TRP A 254 7.64 2.31 20.67
CA TRP A 254 7.98 1.81 19.34
C TRP A 254 7.78 2.89 18.30
N TYR A 255 8.64 2.87 17.29
CA TYR A 255 8.65 3.85 16.22
C TYR A 255 8.43 3.17 14.88
N PHE A 256 7.78 3.89 13.97
CA PHE A 256 7.80 3.58 12.55
C PHE A 256 9.20 3.82 11.97
N LEU A 257 9.46 3.29 10.78
CA LEU A 257 10.78 3.42 10.14
C LEU A 257 11.10 4.87 9.73
N ASP A 258 10.09 5.73 9.62
CA ASP A 258 10.27 7.16 9.41
C ASP A 258 10.62 7.95 10.69
N GLY A 259 10.65 7.28 11.85
CA GLY A 259 11.00 7.86 13.16
C GLY A 259 9.80 8.34 13.98
N LYS A 260 8.58 8.20 13.46
CA LYS A 260 7.36 8.61 14.17
C LYS A 260 6.96 7.62 15.24
N LEU A 261 6.37 8.11 16.33
CA LEU A 261 5.95 7.28 17.46
C LEU A 261 4.71 6.46 17.08
N ALA A 262 4.84 5.14 17.06
CA ALA A 262 3.79 4.23 16.64
C ALA A 262 2.93 3.73 17.82
N PHE A 263 3.60 3.22 18.85
CA PHE A 263 2.95 2.64 20.02
C PHE A 263 3.71 3.00 21.29
N VAL A 264 2.97 3.08 22.39
CA VAL A 264 3.51 3.26 23.72
C VAL A 264 2.96 2.19 24.66
N VAL A 265 3.77 1.86 25.66
CA VAL A 265 3.39 0.97 26.75
C VAL A 265 3.13 1.78 28.00
N VAL A 266 1.95 1.59 28.59
CA VAL A 266 1.58 2.20 29.86
C VAL A 266 1.11 1.11 30.82
N GLU A 267 1.60 1.16 32.05
CA GLU A 267 1.19 0.23 33.12
C GLU A 267 0.15 0.87 34.05
N THR A 268 -0.78 0.06 34.54
CA THR A 268 -1.69 0.42 35.61
C THR A 268 -1.26 -0.25 36.91
N LYS A 269 -1.36 0.51 38.00
CA LYS A 269 -1.05 0.02 39.36
C LYS A 269 -2.26 -0.67 39.98
#